data_AF-A0A4R3AMB9-F1
#
_entry.id   AF-A0A4R3AMB9-F1
#
_cell.length_a   1.000
_cell.length_b   1.000
_cell.length_c   1.000
_cell.angle_alpha   90.00
_cell.angle_beta   90.00
_cell.angle_gamma   90.00
#
_symmetry.space_group_name_H-M   'P 1'
#
loop_
_entity.id
_entity.type
_entity.pdbx_description
1 polymer ?
#
loop_
_entity_poly.entity_id
_entity_poly.type
_entity_poly.pdbx_seq_one_letter_code
_entity_poly.pdbx_strand_id
1 'polypeptide(L)' 'MKKILSKISRVLQVVLLAPVKLPGKALNIIRYIALGLGVVETVLDDKDKEKADDFLKKKQKILNQEKEVPHEIE' A
#
# COMPACT_ATOMS: atom_id res chain seq x y z
N MET A 1 -5.82 9.57 18.90
CA MET A 1 -5.62 8.56 17.83
C MET A 1 -6.89 8.29 17.00
N LYS A 2 -8.09 8.17 17.59
CA LYS A 2 -9.35 7.97 16.84
C LYS A 2 -9.65 9.04 15.76
N LYS A 3 -9.23 10.29 15.99
CA LYS A 3 -9.44 11.42 15.06
C LYS A 3 -8.63 11.34 13.75
N ILE A 4 -7.47 10.68 13.76
CA ILE A 4 -6.64 10.52 12.54
C ILE A 4 -7.24 9.39 11.68
N LEU A 5 -7.57 8.26 12.32
CA LEU A 5 -8.19 7.14 11.63
C LEU A 5 -9.55 7.51 11.00
N SER A 6 -10.36 8.32 11.69
CA SER A 6 -11.64 8.80 11.13
C SER A 6 -11.46 9.74 9.94
N LYS A 7 -10.39 10.56 9.93
CA LYS A 7 -10.05 11.41 8.77
C LYS A 7 -9.64 10.56 7.57
N ILE A 8 -8.78 9.56 7.76
CA ILE A 8 -8.35 8.64 6.69
C ILE A 8 -9.54 7.84 6.17
N SER A 9 -10.37 7.29 7.06
CA SER A 9 -11.57 6.54 6.71
C SER A 9 -12.55 7.38 5.88
N ARG A 10 -12.75 8.65 6.23
CA ARG A 10 -13.63 9.54 5.48
C ARG A 10 -13.07 9.90 4.10
N VAL A 11 -11.76 10.12 3.97
CA VAL A 11 -11.12 10.34 2.67
C VAL A 11 -11.23 9.08 1.80
N LEU A 12 -10.96 7.91 2.36
CA LEU A 12 -11.10 6.64 1.66
C LEU A 12 -12.54 6.38 1.21
N GLN A 13 -13.52 6.67 2.06
CA GLN A 13 -14.94 6.58 1.71
C GLN A 13 -15.30 7.51 0.56
N VAL A 14 -14.82 8.75 0.56
CA VAL A 14 -15.06 9.69 -0.55
C VAL A 14 -14.41 9.19 -1.84
N VAL A 15 -13.21 8.62 -1.76
CA VAL A 15 -12.52 8.04 -2.92
C VAL A 15 -13.27 6.81 -3.46
N LEU A 16 -13.80 5.94 -2.59
CA LEU A 16 -14.53 4.72 -2.98
C LEU A 16 -15.97 5.00 -3.46
N LEU A 17 -16.64 6.00 -2.87
CA LEU A 17 -18.00 6.41 -3.24
C LEU A 17 -18.02 7.32 -4.48
N ALA A 18 -16.87 7.82 -4.91
CA ALA A 18 -16.80 8.69 -6.08
C ALA A 18 -17.27 7.94 -7.35
N PRO A 19 -17.92 8.64 -8.30
CA PRO A 19 -18.41 8.02 -9.53
C PRO A 19 -17.27 7.35 -10.30
N VAL A 20 -17.60 6.29 -11.05
CA VAL A 20 -16.73 5.31 -11.75
C VAL A 20 -15.70 5.89 -12.75
N LYS A 21 -15.45 7.20 -12.73
CA LYS A 21 -14.42 7.93 -13.50
C LYS A 21 -13.07 8.00 -12.75
N LEU A 22 -12.98 7.45 -11.54
CA LEU A 22 -11.71 7.25 -10.83
C LEU A 22 -10.80 6.09 -11.30
N PRO A 23 -11.26 4.92 -11.78
CA PRO A 23 -10.35 3.80 -12.06
C PRO A 23 -9.27 4.16 -13.09
N GLY A 24 -9.58 5.01 -14.08
CA GLY A 24 -8.58 5.55 -15.01
C GLY A 24 -7.60 6.56 -14.41
N LYS A 25 -7.97 7.25 -13.31
CA LYS A 25 -7.11 8.23 -12.60
C LYS A 25 -6.43 7.65 -11.36
N ALA A 26 -6.94 6.53 -10.85
CA ALA A 26 -6.42 5.83 -9.68
C ALA A 26 -4.95 5.44 -9.87
N LEU A 27 -4.59 5.03 -11.08
CA LEU A 27 -3.21 4.70 -11.42
C LEU A 27 -2.27 5.90 -11.28
N ASN A 28 -2.73 7.11 -11.62
CA ASN A 28 -1.94 8.33 -11.43
C ASN A 28 -1.86 8.71 -9.94
N ILE A 29 -2.94 8.54 -9.18
CA ILE A 29 -2.97 8.76 -7.73
C ILE A 29 -1.98 7.82 -7.02
N ILE A 30 -1.96 6.55 -7.38
CA ILE A 30 -1.02 5.55 -6.82
C ILE A 30 0.43 5.95 -7.15
N ARG A 31 0.71 6.41 -8.38
CA ARG A 31 2.03 6.93 -8.76
C ARG A 31 2.46 8.11 -7.88
N TYR A 32 1.57 9.07 -7.64
CA TYR A 32 1.87 10.20 -6.77
C TYR A 32 2.07 9.81 -5.31
N ILE A 33 1.33 8.81 -4.82
CA ILE A 33 1.54 8.27 -3.47
C ILE A 33 2.90 7.58 -3.37
N ALA A 34 3.28 6.77 -4.36
CA ALA A 34 4.59 6.10 -4.41
C ALA A 34 5.75 7.10 -4.49
N LEU A 35 5.63 8.13 -5.34
CA LEU A 35 6.62 9.21 -5.44
C LEU A 35 6.71 9.99 -4.13
N GLY A 36 5.58 10.33 -3.52
CA GLY A 36 5.54 11.04 -2.23
C GLY A 36 6.16 10.22 -1.10
N LEU A 37 5.86 8.92 -1.01
CA LEU A 37 6.45 8.02 -0.02
C LEU A 37 7.95 7.85 -0.23
N GLY A 38 8.41 7.66 -1.48
CA GLY A 38 9.84 7.54 -1.78
C GLY A 38 10.63 8.80 -1.42
N VAL A 39 10.08 9.98 -1.68
CA VAL A 39 10.70 11.26 -1.28
C VAL A 39 10.72 11.42 0.24
N VAL A 40 9.60 11.12 0.92
CA VAL A 40 9.50 11.22 2.37
C VAL A 40 10.46 10.25 3.07
N GLU A 41 10.60 9.03 2.54
CA GLU A 41 11.59 8.05 2.98
C GLU A 41 13.02 8.58 2.82
N THR A 42 13.39 9.11 1.65
CA THR A 42 14.72 9.68 1.39
C THR A 42 15.04 10.91 2.25
N VAL A 43 14.05 11.69 2.68
CA VAL A 43 14.24 12.85 3.57
C VAL A 43 14.27 12.46 5.05
N LEU A 44 13.58 11.38 5.43
CA LEU A 44 13.61 10.81 6.80
C LEU A 44 14.79 9.84 7.01
N ASP A 45 15.51 9.53 5.94
CA ASP A 45 16.48 8.43 5.79
C ASP A 45 17.79 8.55 6.59
N ASP A 46 17.88 9.53 7.48
CA ASP A 46 18.96 9.58 8.46
C ASP A 46 18.63 8.80 9.75
N LYS A 47 17.42 8.23 9.92
CA LYS A 47 17.04 7.59 11.20
C LYS A 47 16.37 6.20 11.16
N ASP A 48 15.79 5.73 10.05
CA ASP A 48 14.88 4.56 10.11
C ASP A 48 14.95 3.57 8.90
N LYS A 49 16.09 3.50 8.20
CA LYS A 49 16.32 2.64 7.00
C LYS A 49 16.03 1.15 7.16
N GLU A 50 16.14 0.59 8.36
CA GLU A 50 16.06 -0.87 8.56
C GLU A 50 14.65 -1.47 8.48
N LYS A 51 13.57 -0.67 8.58
CA LYS A 51 12.21 -1.22 8.76
C LYS A 51 11.40 -1.36 7.47
N ALA A 52 11.72 -0.59 6.43
CA ALA A 52 10.99 -0.62 5.17
C ALA A 52 11.33 -1.88 4.35
N ASP A 53 12.63 -2.20 4.20
CA ASP A 53 13.07 -3.38 3.45
C ASP A 53 12.53 -4.70 4.03
N ASP A 54 12.43 -4.81 5.35
CA ASP A 54 11.98 -6.04 6.01
C ASP A 54 10.47 -6.28 5.83
N PHE A 55 9.65 -5.22 5.74
CA PHE A 55 8.21 -5.32 5.48
C PHE A 55 7.92 -5.75 4.03
N LEU A 56 8.67 -5.20 3.07
CA LEU A 56 8.54 -5.50 1.65
C LEU A 56 9.00 -6.95 1.36
N LYS A 57 10.11 -7.36 1.97
CA LYS A 57 10.64 -8.73 1.87
C LYS A 57 9.71 -9.77 2.51
N LYS A 58 9.08 -9.42 3.65
CA LYS A 58 8.09 -10.27 4.33
C LYS A 58 6.80 -10.41 3.53
N LYS A 59 6.31 -9.33 2.90
CA LYS A 59 5.13 -9.36 2.03
C LYS A 59 5.35 -10.23 0.78
N GLN A 60 6.54 -10.18 0.20
CA GLN A 60 6.91 -11.02 -0.95
C GLN A 60 7.00 -12.51 -0.57
N LYS A 61 7.53 -12.82 0.62
CA LYS A 61 7.62 -14.21 1.13
C LYS A 61 6.25 -14.84 1.37
N ILE A 62 5.30 -14.08 1.94
CA ILE A 62 3.94 -14.56 2.21
C ILE A 62 3.15 -14.79 0.90
N LEU A 63 3.30 -13.90 -0.09
CA LEU A 63 2.64 -14.03 -1.39
C LEU A 63 3.13 -15.25 -2.18
N ASN A 64 4.39 -15.64 -2.01
CA ASN A 64 4.95 -16.82 -2.67
C ASN A 64 4.51 -18.14 -2.00
N GLN A 65 4.22 -18.12 -0.69
CA GLN A 65 3.77 -19.32 0.05
C GLN A 65 2.31 -19.70 -0.25
N GLU A 66 1.46 -18.76 -0.65
CA GLU A 66 0.05 -19.05 -0.98
C GLU A 66 -0.14 -19.70 -2.36
N LYS A 67 0.91 -19.70 -3.20
CA LYS A 67 0.88 -20.25 -4.56
C LYS A 67 1.32 -21.72 -4.66
N GLU A 68 1.79 -22.33 -3.55
CA GLU A 68 2.34 -23.68 -3.50
C GLU A 68 1.47 -24.68 -2.71
N VAL A 69 0.12 -24.60 -2.81
CA VAL A 69 -0.74 -25.73 -2.42
C VAL A 69 -1.03 -26.55 -3.69
N PRO A 70 -0.42 -27.72 -3.89
CA PRO A 70 -0.78 -28.58 -5.01
C PRO A 70 -2.19 -29.11 -4.77
N HIS A 71 -3.08 -28.84 -5.71
CA HIS A 71 -4.25 -29.68 -5.93
C HIS A 71 -3.74 -31.04 -6.44
N GLU A 72 -3.49 -31.97 -5.53
CA GLU A 72 -3.49 -33.40 -5.86
C GLU A 72 -4.68 -34.03 -5.14
N ILE A 73 -5.78 -34.19 -5.89
CA ILE A 73 -6.84 -35.13 -5.60
C ILE A 73 -7.12 -35.85 -6.92
N GLU A 74 -6.51 -37.03 -7.09
CA GLU A 74 -7.03 -38.09 -7.96
C GLU A 74 -7.13 -39.38 -7.12
#